data_AF-A0A936BET0-F1
#
_entry.id   AF-A0A936BET0-F1
#
_cell.length_a   1.000
_cell.length_b   1.000
_cell.length_c   1.000
_cell.angle_alpha   90.00
_cell.angle_beta   90.00
_cell.angle_gamma   90.00
#
_symmetry.space_group_name_H-M   'P 1'
#
loop_
_entity.id
_entity.type
_entity.pdbx_description
1 polymer ?
#
loop_
_entity_poly.entity_id
_entity_poly.type
_entity_poly.pdbx_seq_one_letter_code
_entity_poly.pdbx_strand_id
1 'polypeptide(L)'
;MFQWHNPAFDALIGEAAQLGVVQQRLALYHKAEVQVVAQEAVVVPLYYLQAQGWLRPPFRFGVGGWYGRGRLSLSRCAMRGRW
;
A
#
# COMPACT_ATOMS: atom_id res chain seq x y z
N MET A 1 16.70 17.23 11.96
CA MET A 1 15.40 17.43 11.28
C MET A 1 15.67 17.33 9.79
N PHE A 2 15.11 16.33 9.11
CA PHE A 2 15.28 16.18 7.66
C PHE A 2 14.47 17.27 6.96
N GLN A 3 15.13 18.19 6.25
CA GLN A 3 14.51 19.28 5.49
C GLN A 3 14.64 19.00 3.99
N TRP A 4 14.25 17.80 3.56
CA TRP A 4 14.28 17.46 2.14
C TRP A 4 13.14 18.20 1.42
N HIS A 5 13.48 18.88 0.32
CA HIS A 5 12.54 19.61 -0.52
C HIS A 5 12.99 19.47 -1.98
N ASN A 6 12.06 19.08 -2.85
CA ASN A 6 12.33 18.93 -4.28
C ASN A 6 11.12 19.44 -5.08
N PRO A 7 11.26 20.60 -5.75
CA PRO A 7 10.18 21.18 -6.55
C PRO A 7 9.69 20.27 -7.69
N ALA A 8 10.55 19.43 -8.26
CA ALA A 8 10.16 18.50 -9.31
C ALA A 8 9.31 17.35 -8.75
N PHE A 9 9.64 16.86 -7.55
CA PHE A 9 8.80 15.91 -6.83
C PHE A 9 7.44 16.53 -6.50
N ASP A 10 7.44 17.74 -5.93
CA ASP A 10 6.22 18.44 -5.55
C ASP A 10 5.31 18.69 -6.76
N ALA A 11 5.87 19.01 -7.93
CA ALA A 11 5.13 19.16 -9.17
C ALA A 11 4.46 17.83 -9.62
N LEU A 12 5.16 16.71 -9.55
CA LEU A 12 4.60 15.39 -9.89
C LEU A 12 3.44 15.00 -8.96
N ILE A 13 3.59 15.26 -7.66
CA ILE A 13 2.52 15.01 -6.68
C ILE A 13 1.32 15.95 -6.92
N GLY A 14 1.59 17.21 -7.22
CA GLY A 14 0.56 18.20 -7.55
C GLY A 14 -0.24 17.82 -8.79
N GLU A 15 0.43 17.41 -9.87
CA GLU A 15 -0.21 16.94 -11.10
C GLU A 15 -1.04 15.68 -10.85
N ALA A 16 -0.51 14.71 -10.11
CA ALA A 16 -1.20 13.48 -9.75
C ALA A 16 -2.52 13.73 -8.99
N ALA A 17 -2.57 14.76 -8.15
CA ALA A 17 -3.76 15.13 -7.39
C ALA A 17 -4.89 15.70 -8.26
N GLN A 18 -4.57 16.24 -9.43
CA GLN A 18 -5.54 16.84 -10.36
C GLN A 18 -6.14 15.83 -11.33
N LEU A 19 -5.48 14.69 -11.55
CA LEU A 19 -5.95 13.67 -12.48
C LEU A 19 -7.11 12.86 -11.92
N GLY A 20 -8.19 12.72 -12.68
CA GLY A 20 -9.31 11.82 -12.36
C GLY A 20 -9.03 10.34 -12.69
N VAL A 21 -8.13 10.08 -13.64
CA VAL A 21 -7.86 8.73 -14.16
C VAL A 21 -6.80 8.02 -13.31
N VAL A 22 -7.15 6.86 -12.77
CA VAL A 22 -6.30 6.08 -11.85
C VAL A 22 -4.94 5.75 -12.47
N GLN A 23 -4.90 5.27 -13.72
CA GLN A 23 -3.65 4.81 -14.31
C GLN A 23 -2.66 5.92 -14.62
N GLN A 24 -3.16 7.10 -14.99
CA GLN A 24 -2.29 8.26 -15.22
C GLN A 24 -1.72 8.77 -13.89
N ARG A 25 -2.55 8.77 -12.83
CA ARG A 25 -2.12 9.11 -11.48
C ARG A 25 -1.06 8.13 -10.94
N LEU A 26 -1.23 6.83 -11.15
CA LEU A 26 -0.21 5.82 -10.77
C LEU A 26 1.11 6.02 -11.52
N ALA A 27 1.05 6.35 -12.81
CA ALA A 27 2.25 6.62 -13.60
C ALA A 27 3.06 7.81 -13.03
N LEU A 28 2.38 8.87 -12.56
CA LEU A 28 3.03 10.00 -11.90
C LEU A 28 3.63 9.61 -10.54
N TYR A 29 2.93 8.80 -9.73
CA TYR A 29 3.49 8.30 -8.47
C TYR A 29 4.74 7.45 -8.67
N HIS A 30 4.79 6.60 -9.69
CA HIS A 30 6.01 5.85 -10.00
C HIS A 30 7.17 6.76 -10.41
N LYS A 31 6.91 7.81 -11.18
CA LYS A 31 7.95 8.81 -11.51
C LYS A 31 8.47 9.52 -10.26
N ALA A 32 7.58 9.90 -9.35
CA ALA A 32 7.94 10.56 -8.10
C ALA A 32 8.76 9.62 -7.19
N GLU A 33 8.38 8.34 -7.09
CA GLU A 33 9.10 7.33 -6.31
C GLU A 33 10.56 7.14 -6.78
N VAL A 34 10.78 7.12 -8.11
CA VAL A 34 12.13 7.01 -8.68
C VAL A 34 13.03 8.16 -8.23
N GLN A 35 12.51 9.38 -8.08
CA GLN A 35 13.30 10.52 -7.59
C GLN A 35 13.78 10.31 -6.15
N VAL A 36 12.87 9.90 -5.27
CA VAL A 36 13.14 9.74 -3.83
C VAL A 36 14.06 8.55 -3.54
N VAL A 37 13.88 7.44 -4.26
CA VAL A 37 14.57 6.16 -3.97
C VAL A 37 15.84 5.98 -4.80
N ALA A 38 15.78 6.25 -6.11
CA ALA A 38 16.84 5.86 -7.03
C ALA A 38 17.79 7.01 -7.39
N GLN A 39 17.31 8.26 -7.43
CA GLN A 39 18.10 9.40 -7.88
C GLN A 39 18.75 10.17 -6.72
N GLU A 40 17.98 10.47 -5.68
CA GLU A 40 18.45 11.31 -4.56
C GLU A 40 18.73 10.52 -3.28
N ALA A 41 18.40 9.23 -3.25
CA ALA A 41 18.59 8.32 -2.11
C ALA A 41 18.10 8.92 -0.77
N VAL A 42 16.99 9.66 -0.82
CA VAL A 42 16.39 10.37 0.33
C VAL A 42 15.95 9.37 1.40
N VAL A 43 15.50 8.20 0.95
CA VAL A 43 15.11 7.07 1.78
C VAL A 43 15.68 5.79 1.19
N VAL A 44 16.09 4.87 2.05
CA VAL A 44 16.54 3.52 1.65
C VAL A 44 15.47 2.52 2.07
N PRO A 45 14.64 2.01 1.13
CA PRO A 45 13.62 1.03 1.47
C PRO A 45 14.28 -0.29 1.86
N LEU A 46 14.06 -0.75 3.09
CA LEU A 46 14.63 -1.99 3.60
C LEU A 46 13.75 -3.20 3.29
N TYR A 47 12.44 -3.07 3.47
CA TYR A 47 11.46 -4.11 3.20
C TYR A 47 10.05 -3.53 3.13
N TYR A 48 9.14 -4.26 2.49
CA TYR A 48 7.70 -4.02 2.58
C TYR A 48 7.13 -4.82 3.75
N LEU A 49 6.47 -4.14 4.68
CA LEU A 49 5.86 -4.80 5.84
C LEU A 49 4.74 -5.72 5.37
N GLN A 50 4.90 -7.02 5.63
CA GLN A 50 3.84 -8.00 5.42
C GLN A 50 3.09 -8.25 6.73
N ALA A 51 1.77 -8.34 6.62
CA ALA A 51 0.94 -8.72 7.74
C ALA A 51 0.83 -10.24 7.83
N GLN A 52 1.09 -10.77 9.02
CA GLN A 52 0.99 -12.19 9.32
C GLN A 52 0.14 -12.38 10.58
N GLY A 53 -0.62 -13.45 10.60
CA GLY A 53 -1.50 -13.77 11.73
C GLY A 53 -1.87 -15.24 11.73
N TRP A 54 -2.08 -15.78 12.93
CA TRP A 54 -2.48 -17.17 13.13
C TRP A 54 -3.99 -17.25 13.24
N LEU A 55 -4.60 -18.17 12.50
CA LEU A 55 -6.02 -18.48 12.62
C LEU A 55 -6.19 -19.81 13.35
N ARG A 56 -7.07 -19.84 14.35
CA ARG A 56 -7.48 -21.11 14.97
C ARG A 56 -8.28 -21.94 13.96
N PRO A 57 -8.15 -23.28 13.91
CA PRO A 57 -9.08 -24.12 13.15
C PRO A 57 -10.54 -23.95 13.65
N PRO A 58 -11.58 -24.05 12.79
CA PRO A 58 -11.56 -24.28 11.34
C PRO A 58 -11.54 -22.98 10.51
N PHE A 59 -11.15 -21.85 11.10
CA PHE A 59 -11.21 -20.54 10.43
C PHE A 59 -10.23 -20.49 9.26
N ARG A 60 -10.69 -19.94 8.14
CA ARG A 60 -9.89 -19.73 6.93
C ARG A 60 -10.10 -18.31 6.45
N PHE A 61 -9.08 -17.74 5.81
CA PHE A 61 -9.29 -16.57 4.96
C PHE A 61 -10.16 -16.99 3.77
N GLY A 62 -11.34 -16.37 3.67
CA GLY A 62 -12.19 -16.51 2.49
C GLY A 62 -11.61 -15.77 1.29
N VAL A 63 -12.08 -16.10 0.08
CA VAL A 63 -11.88 -15.25 -1.10
C VAL A 63 -12.52 -13.89 -0.81
N GLY A 64 -11.71 -12.83 -0.78
CA GLY A 64 -12.13 -11.47 -0.42
C GLY A 64 -11.87 -11.06 1.03
N GLY A 65 -11.29 -11.93 1.85
CA GLY A 65 -10.74 -11.52 3.15
C GLY A 65 -9.51 -10.65 2.93
N TRP A 66 -9.43 -9.52 3.62
CA TRP A 66 -8.31 -8.60 3.46
C TRP A 66 -7.79 -8.15 4.81
N TYR A 67 -6.47 -8.02 4.90
CA TYR A 67 -5.80 -7.31 5.97
C TYR A 67 -5.17 -6.05 5.38
N GLY A 68 -5.46 -4.90 5.96
CA GLY A 68 -4.87 -3.64 5.53
C GLY A 68 -5.09 -2.55 6.58
N ARG A 69 -4.11 -1.64 6.72
CA ARG A 69 -4.17 -0.53 7.68
C ARG A 69 -4.46 -0.97 9.13
N GLY A 70 -3.89 -2.10 9.57
CA GLY A 70 -4.12 -2.64 10.91
C GLY A 70 -5.50 -3.26 11.14
N ARG A 71 -6.32 -3.40 10.08
CA ARG A 71 -7.67 -3.97 10.17
C ARG A 71 -7.74 -5.29 9.42
N LEU A 72 -8.31 -6.29 10.09
CA LEU A 72 -8.65 -7.57 9.50
C LEU A 72 -10.14 -7.57 9.12
N SER A 73 -10.43 -7.87 7.86
CA SER A 73 -11.79 -8.10 7.36
C SER A 73 -11.94 -9.57 6.96
N LEU A 74 -12.91 -10.24 7.58
CA LEU A 74 -13.25 -11.63 7.32
C LEU A 74 -14.58 -11.68 6.57
N SER A 75 -14.54 -11.82 5.25
CA SER A 75 -15.73 -12.09 4.43
C SER A 75 -16.00 -13.60 4.43
N ARG A 76 -17.17 -14.00 4.94
CA ARG A 76 -17.62 -15.39 5.11
C ARG A 76 -16.72 -16.22 6.04
N CYS A 77 -16.70 -15.90 7.34
CA CYS A 77 -16.35 -16.90 8.35
C CYS A 77 -17.45 -17.97 8.41
N ALA A 78 -17.37 -18.97 7.55
CA ALA A 78 -18.23 -20.14 7.66
C ALA A 78 -17.64 -21.10 8.70
N MET A 79 -18.33 -21.28 9.83
CA MET A 79 -18.17 -22.49 10.64
C MET A 79 -18.69 -23.66 9.81
N ARG A 80 -17.79 -24.49 9.27
CA ARG A 80 -18.19 -25.77 8.69
C ARG A 80 -18.13 -26.82 9.80
N GLY A 81 -19.26 -27.06 10.47
CA GLY A 81 -19.36 -28.04 11.55
C GLY A 81 -20.78 -28.25 12.08
N ARG A 82 -21.48 -29.21 11.48
CA ARG A 82 -22.62 -30.06 11.92
C ARG A 82 -23.40 -29.66 13.19
N TRP A 83 -24.72 -29.48 13.03
CA TRP A 83 -25.72 -29.95 14.01
C TRP A 83 -26.13 -31.36 13.62
#